data_AF-A0A2N2GW44-F1
#
_entry.id   AF-A0A2N2GW44-F1
#
_cell.length_a   1.000
_cell.length_b   1.000
_cell.length_c   1.000
_cell.angle_alpha   90.00
_cell.angle_beta   90.00
_cell.angle_gamma   90.00
#
_symmetry.space_group_name_H-M   'P 1'
#
loop_
_entity.id
_entity.type
_entity.pdbx_description
1 polymer ?
#
loop_
_entity_poly.entity_id
_entity_poly.type
_entity_poly.pdbx_seq_one_letter_code
_entity_poly.pdbx_strand_id
1 'polypeptide(L)'
;MISSFIPLDDCLGSTHTVRVHLDKPITKSLVDHLSAGASLKYYPHFPKPFFRIDHPCFIAQGVTGNDHFRITYLGVARPLVQDAMWSLFPGTTARLPVAPGQDSGVPTEDQTR
;
A
#
# COMPACT_ATOMS: atom_id res chain seq x y z
N MET A 1 -1.74 13.75 0.14
CA MET A 1 -0.50 13.00 0.46
C MET A 1 -0.92 11.82 1.34
N ILE A 2 -0.07 10.83 1.60
CA ILE A 2 -0.43 9.73 2.51
C ILE A 2 -0.32 10.26 3.94
N SER A 3 -1.41 10.16 4.70
CA SER A 3 -1.47 10.56 6.11
C SER A 3 -1.10 9.42 7.04
N SER A 4 -1.57 8.20 6.76
CA SER A 4 -1.28 7.03 7.58
C SER A 4 -1.48 5.71 6.84
N PHE A 5 -0.87 4.66 7.39
CA PHE A 5 -1.09 3.27 7.01
C PHE A 5 -1.71 2.53 8.20
N ILE A 6 -2.91 2.00 8.04
CA ILE A 6 -3.60 1.23 9.07
C ILE A 6 -3.61 -0.25 8.64
N PRO A 7 -2.91 -1.16 9.33
CA PRO A 7 -3.00 -2.58 9.02
C PRO A 7 -4.45 -3.03 9.17
N LEU A 8 -4.90 -3.86 8.24
CA LEU A 8 -6.17 -4.58 8.35
C LEU A 8 -5.86 -6.02 8.73
N ASP A 9 -6.68 -6.62 9.60
CA ASP A 9 -6.54 -8.03 9.94
C ASP A 9 -6.65 -8.87 8.67
N ASP A 10 -5.57 -9.57 8.37
CA ASP A 10 -5.49 -10.49 7.23
C ASP A 10 -5.20 -11.89 7.78
N CYS A 11 -6.15 -12.81 7.60
CA CYS A 11 -6.01 -14.20 8.05
C CYS A 11 -5.12 -15.04 7.11
N LEU A 12 -4.61 -14.44 6.02
CA LEU A 12 -3.82 -15.11 5.00
C LEU A 12 -2.32 -14.93 5.29
N GLY A 13 -1.66 -15.97 5.77
CA GLY A 13 -0.39 -15.87 6.50
C GLY A 13 0.82 -15.20 5.83
N SER A 14 0.85 -15.02 4.51
CA SER A 14 1.94 -14.30 3.81
C SER A 14 1.50 -13.02 3.12
N THR A 15 0.20 -12.73 3.17
CA THR A 15 -0.42 -11.57 2.55
C THR A 15 -0.68 -10.52 3.62
N HIS A 16 -0.42 -9.27 3.29
CA HIS A 16 -0.73 -8.15 4.14
C HIS A 16 -1.68 -7.23 3.41
N THR A 17 -2.72 -6.82 4.13
CA THR A 17 -3.62 -5.79 3.66
C THR A 17 -3.50 -4.57 4.55
N VAL A 18 -3.31 -3.40 3.94
CA VAL A 18 -3.14 -2.13 4.63
C VAL A 18 -4.11 -1.12 4.03
N ARG A 19 -4.81 -0.38 4.88
CA ARG A 19 -5.58 0.79 4.48
C ARG A 19 -4.65 2.00 4.43
N VAL A 20 -4.53 2.60 3.26
CA VAL A 20 -3.77 3.82 3.01
C VAL A 20 -4.72 5.00 3.12
N HIS A 21 -4.53 5.84 4.13
CA HIS A 21 -5.28 7.09 4.28
C HIS A 21 -4.57 8.23 3.58
N LEU A 22 -5.36 9.12 3.00
CA LEU A 22 -4.93 10.30 2.27
C LEU A 22 -5.49 11.56 2.92
N ASP A 23 -4.78 12.68 2.79
CA ASP A 23 -5.29 13.97 3.28
C ASP A 23 -6.45 14.53 2.45
N LYS A 24 -6.66 13.97 1.24
CA LYS A 24 -7.66 14.42 0.28
C LYS A 24 -8.41 13.23 -0.31
N PRO A 25 -9.68 13.41 -0.68
CA PRO A 25 -10.44 12.40 -1.41
C PRO A 25 -9.74 11.94 -2.69
N ILE A 26 -9.92 10.66 -3.01
CA ILE A 26 -9.43 10.04 -4.24
C ILE A 26 -10.21 10.63 -5.42
N THR A 27 -9.48 11.25 -6.34
CA THR A 27 -10.01 11.75 -7.60
C THR A 27 -9.71 10.76 -8.73
N LYS A 28 -10.39 10.91 -9.87
CA LYS A 28 -10.01 10.14 -11.07
C LYS A 28 -8.56 10.42 -11.49
N SER A 29 -8.10 11.67 -11.41
CA SER A 29 -6.71 12.01 -11.73
C SER A 29 -5.70 11.29 -10.83
N LEU A 30 -6.03 11.11 -9.54
CA LEU A 30 -5.19 10.32 -8.64
C LEU A 30 -5.20 8.83 -9.02
N VAL A 31 -6.36 8.28 -9.39
CA VAL A 31 -6.46 6.88 -9.87
C VAL A 31 -5.61 6.68 -11.11
N ASP A 32 -5.69 7.61 -12.07
CA ASP A 32 -4.89 7.57 -13.30
C ASP A 32 -3.38 7.63 -12.96
N HIS A 33 -2.97 8.52 -12.04
CA HIS A 33 -1.58 8.61 -11.54
C HIS A 33 -1.11 7.33 -10.84
N LEU A 34 -1.92 6.77 -9.94
CA LEU A 34 -1.63 5.51 -9.24
C LEU A 34 -1.49 4.32 -10.20
N SER A 35 -2.14 4.38 -11.36
CA SER A 35 -2.08 3.32 -12.36
C SER A 35 -0.90 3.43 -13.33
N ALA A 36 -0.03 4.43 -13.18
CA ALA A 36 1.14 4.58 -14.03
C ALA A 36 2.04 3.33 -13.95
N GLY A 37 2.22 2.64 -15.08
CA GLY A 37 2.99 1.39 -15.14
C GLY A 37 2.28 0.15 -14.55
N ALA A 38 0.98 0.25 -14.27
CA ALA A 38 0.15 -0.84 -13.74
C ALA A 38 -1.11 -1.05 -14.59
N SER A 39 -1.84 -2.14 -14.33
CA SER A 39 -3.11 -2.42 -15.01
C SER A 39 -4.28 -1.86 -14.21
N LEU A 40 -5.06 -0.96 -14.81
CA LEU A 40 -6.24 -0.33 -14.21
C LEU A 40 -7.54 -1.01 -14.66
N LYS A 41 -8.38 -1.37 -13.69
CA LYS A 41 -9.79 -1.71 -13.88
C LYS A 41 -10.64 -0.67 -13.16
N TYR A 42 -11.38 0.12 -13.93
CA TYR A 42 -12.22 1.21 -13.40
C TYR A 42 -13.69 0.93 -13.68
N TYR A 43 -14.55 1.12 -12.67
CA TYR A 43 -15.96 0.80 -12.70
C TYR A 43 -16.81 2.03 -12.38
N PRO A 44 -16.96 2.97 -13.34
CA PRO A 44 -17.61 4.27 -13.11
C PRO A 44 -19.12 4.18 -12.90
N HIS A 45 -19.76 3.11 -13.36
CA HIS A 45 -21.22 2.96 -13.32
C HIS A 45 -21.76 2.43 -11.99
N PHE A 46 -20.89 2.11 -11.02
CA PHE A 46 -21.31 1.73 -9.68
C PHE A 46 -21.81 2.96 -8.92
N PRO A 47 -22.77 2.81 -7.96
CA PRO A 47 -23.25 3.93 -7.13
C PRO A 47 -22.12 4.70 -6.44
N LYS A 48 -21.02 4.01 -6.14
CA LYS A 48 -19.73 4.62 -5.77
C LYS A 48 -18.66 4.10 -6.74
N PRO A 49 -18.04 4.95 -7.57
CA PRO A 49 -17.07 4.51 -8.56
C PRO A 49 -15.91 3.76 -7.90
N PHE A 50 -15.71 2.52 -8.33
CA PHE A 50 -14.70 1.61 -7.77
C PHE A 50 -13.52 1.47 -8.73
N PHE A 51 -12.33 1.28 -8.19
CA PHE A 51 -11.13 1.00 -8.97
C PHE A 51 -10.33 -0.16 -8.38
N ARG A 52 -9.63 -0.87 -9.26
CA ARG A 52 -8.58 -1.84 -8.93
C ARG A 52 -7.37 -1.57 -9.81
N ILE A 53 -6.20 -1.52 -9.19
CA ILE A 53 -4.91 -1.39 -9.86
C ILE A 53 -4.08 -2.60 -9.51
N ASP A 54 -3.70 -3.38 -10.53
CA ASP A 54 -2.79 -4.51 -10.41
C ASP A 54 -1.36 -4.03 -10.73
N HIS A 55 -0.58 -3.68 -9.69
CA HIS A 55 0.81 -3.21 -9.77
C HIS A 55 1.79 -4.38 -9.53
N PRO A 56 3.02 -4.39 -10.08
CA PRO A 56 3.95 -5.52 -9.92
C PRO A 56 4.24 -5.96 -8.48
N CYS A 57 4.17 -5.06 -7.50
CA CYS A 57 4.43 -5.37 -6.09
C CYS A 57 3.20 -5.33 -5.15
N PHE A 58 2.03 -4.84 -5.61
CA PHE A 58 0.82 -4.79 -4.80
C PHE A 58 -0.45 -4.71 -5.66
N ILE A 59 -1.60 -5.03 -5.06
CA ILE A 59 -2.92 -4.75 -5.63
C ILE A 59 -3.53 -3.60 -4.83
N ALA A 60 -3.89 -2.50 -5.50
CA ALA A 60 -4.61 -1.41 -4.87
C ALA A 60 -6.10 -1.44 -5.25
N GLN A 61 -6.97 -1.21 -4.28
CA GLN A 61 -8.42 -1.19 -4.47
C GLN A 61 -9.04 -0.07 -3.65
N GLY A 62 -9.96 0.69 -4.27
CA GLY A 62 -10.59 1.80 -3.58
C GLY A 62 -11.81 2.34 -4.30
N VAL A 63 -12.37 3.39 -3.72
CA VAL A 63 -13.57 4.05 -4.21
C VAL A 63 -13.26 5.53 -4.41
N THR A 64 -13.54 6.07 -5.59
CA THR A 64 -13.38 7.51 -5.88
C THR A 64 -14.27 8.31 -4.93
N GLY A 65 -13.73 9.39 -4.37
CA GLY A 65 -14.39 10.23 -3.37
C GLY A 65 -14.11 9.82 -1.91
N ASN A 66 -13.59 8.61 -1.66
CA ASN A 66 -13.10 8.26 -0.33
C ASN A 66 -11.71 8.88 -0.08
N ASP A 67 -11.36 9.08 1.18
CA ASP A 67 -10.03 9.51 1.63
C ASP A 67 -9.06 8.34 1.86
N HIS A 68 -9.43 7.13 1.46
CA HIS A 68 -8.61 5.95 1.67
C HIS A 68 -8.82 4.90 0.59
N PHE A 69 -7.79 4.10 0.37
CA PHE A 69 -7.83 2.88 -0.42
C PHE A 69 -7.10 1.77 0.32
N ARG A 70 -7.22 0.54 -0.16
CA ARG A 70 -6.52 -0.62 0.39
C ARG A 70 -5.43 -1.04 -0.58
N ILE A 71 -4.31 -1.47 -0.02
CA ILE A 71 -3.28 -2.20 -0.74
C ILE A 71 -3.15 -3.59 -0.14
N THR A 72 -2.98 -4.58 -1.00
CA THR A 72 -2.70 -5.97 -0.63
C THR A 72 -1.40 -6.40 -1.29
N TYR A 73 -0.48 -6.97 -0.52
CA TYR A 73 0.86 -7.35 -1.00
C TYR A 73 1.41 -8.53 -0.21
N LEU A 74 2.42 -9.22 -0.77
CA LEU A 74 3.14 -10.28 -0.07
C LEU A 74 4.15 -9.67 0.90
N GLY A 75 4.32 -10.26 2.09
CA GLY A 75 5.23 -9.72 3.12
C GLY A 75 6.66 -9.51 2.63
N VAL A 76 7.17 -10.43 1.80
CA VAL A 76 8.49 -10.33 1.16
C VAL A 76 8.63 -9.14 0.21
N ALA A 77 7.52 -8.63 -0.35
CA ALA A 77 7.50 -7.48 -1.23
C ALA A 77 7.43 -6.14 -0.47
N ARG A 78 7.29 -6.15 0.87
CA ARG A 78 7.10 -4.94 1.68
C ARG A 78 8.10 -3.81 1.36
N PRO A 79 9.42 -4.06 1.20
CA PRO A 79 10.37 -2.99 0.83
C PRO A 79 10.03 -2.36 -0.53
N LEU A 80 9.71 -3.18 -1.55
CA LEU A 80 9.34 -2.71 -2.88
C LEU A 80 8.02 -1.92 -2.86
N VAL A 81 7.06 -2.32 -2.02
CA VAL A 81 5.80 -1.59 -1.85
C VAL A 81 6.06 -0.24 -1.18
N GLN A 82 6.93 -0.21 -0.16
CA GLN A 82 7.31 1.03 0.52
C GLN A 82 7.93 2.04 -0.47
N ASP A 83 8.88 1.58 -1.29
CA ASP A 83 9.55 2.43 -2.28
C ASP A 83 8.56 2.93 -3.35
N ALA A 84 7.66 2.05 -3.82
CA ALA A 84 6.61 2.44 -4.76
C ALA A 84 5.66 3.49 -4.17
N MET A 85 5.27 3.37 -2.90
CA MET A 85 4.42 4.37 -2.23
C MET A 85 5.12 5.72 -2.12
N TRP A 86 6.42 5.76 -1.78
CA TRP A 86 7.20 7.00 -1.74
C TRP A 86 7.36 7.63 -3.12
N SER A 87 7.57 6.83 -4.16
CA SER A 87 7.65 7.33 -5.54
C SER A 87 6.32 7.89 -6.03
N LEU A 88 5.19 7.26 -5.70
CA LEU A 88 3.85 7.69 -6.11
C LEU A 88 3.38 8.93 -5.33
N PHE A 89 3.81 9.06 -4.07
CA PHE A 89 3.45 10.16 -3.18
C PHE A 89 4.70 10.86 -2.63
N PRO A 90 5.42 11.63 -3.48
CA PRO A 90 6.63 12.31 -3.05
C PRO A 90 6.35 13.24 -1.86
N GLY A 91 7.25 13.19 -0.87
CA GLY A 91 7.14 13.96 0.36
C GLY A 91 6.34 13.31 1.49
N THR A 92 5.73 12.14 1.27
CA THR A 92 5.18 11.36 2.40
C THR A 92 6.31 10.76 3.23
N THR A 93 6.18 10.84 4.56
CA THR A 93 7.08 10.20 5.53
C THR A 93 6.48 8.93 6.14
N ALA A 94 5.24 8.59 5.75
CA ALA A 94 4.52 7.45 6.27
C ALA A 94 5.23 6.14 5.89
N ARG A 95 5.21 5.17 6.82
CA ARG A 95 5.81 3.85 6.65
C ARG A 95 4.76 2.76 6.75
N LEU A 96 4.86 1.75 5.89
CA LEU A 96 4.08 0.53 5.99
C LEU A 96 4.34 -0.12 7.35
N PRO A 97 3.31 -0.67 8.00
CA PRO A 97 3.48 -1.41 9.25
C PRO A 97 4.43 -2.60 9.03
N VAL A 98 5.22 -2.90 10.07
CA VAL A 98 6.01 -4.14 10.12
C VAL A 98 5.10 -5.24 10.65
N ALA A 99 5.19 -6.44 10.09
CA ALA A 99 4.45 -7.57 10.63
C ALA A 99 4.94 -7.88 12.06
N PRO A 100 4.04 -8.20 13.01
CA PRO A 100 4.47 -8.62 14.34
C PRO A 100 5.38 -9.85 14.22
N GLY A 101 6.61 -9.75 14.73
CA GLY A 101 7.63 -10.81 14.66
C GLY A 101 8.76 -10.61 13.62
N GLN A 102 8.78 -9.50 12.87
CA GLN A 102 9.88 -9.17 11.93
C GLN A 102 10.87 -8.10 12.43
N ASP A 103 10.78 -7.69 13.71
CA ASP A 103 11.88 -6.98 14.40
C ASP A 103 13.01 -7.97 14.67
N SER A 104 13.74 -8.31 13.62
CA SER A 104 15.03 -9.01 13.71
C SER A 104 16.10 -7.96 14.00
N GLY A 105 16.03 -7.39 15.21
CA GLY A 105 17.21 -6.91 15.89
C GLY A 105 18.13 -8.11 16.13
N VAL A 106 18.95 -8.46 15.14
CA VAL A 106 20.08 -9.36 15.33
C VAL A 106 21.28 -8.47 15.68
N PRO A 107 21.66 -8.34 16.96
CA PRO A 107 23.02 -7.92 17.25
C PRO A 107 23.95 -9.01 16.73
N THR A 108 24.73 -8.67 15.72
CA THR A 108 25.82 -9.53 15.23
C THR A 108 27.05 -9.24 16.10
N GLU A 109 27.08 -9.81 17.30
CA GLU A 109 28.25 -9.95 18.18
C GLU A 109 28.04 -11.31 18.87
N ASP A 110 28.95 -12.28 18.92
CA ASP A 110 30.41 -12.24 18.92
C ASP A 110 30.88 -13.65 18.51
N GLN A 111 31.65 -13.76 17.42
CA GLN A 111 32.48 -14.93 17.16
C GLN A 111 33.93 -14.48 17.30
N THR A 112 34.42 -14.47 18.53
CA THR A 112 35.86 -14.40 18.77
C THR A 112 36.27 -15.34 19.90
N ARG A 113 36.69 -16.54 19.47
CA ARG A 113 37.69 -17.45 20.06
C ARG A 113 37.43 -18.09 21.43
#